data_AF-A0A2E9GTC7-F1
#
_entry.id   AF-A0A2E9GTC7-F1
#
_cell.length_a   1.000
_cell.length_b   1.000
_cell.length_c   1.000
_cell.angle_alpha   90.00
_cell.angle_beta   90.00
_cell.angle_gamma   90.00
#
_symmetry.space_group_name_H-M   'P 1'
#
loop_
_entity.id
_entity.type
_entity.pdbx_description
1 polymer ?
#
loop_
_entity_poly.entity_id
_entity_poly.type
_entity_poly.pdbx_seq_one_letter_code
_entity_poly.pdbx_strand_id
1 'polypeptide(L)'
;MRPHANRCFRRFVPVLGAAALVAGVAAAEPDTGGSVPLQQLLKLPAGAASGVSLGKRGGHTRSEWEELFRKARQDHEKAEASLVATRTALEKKAATEGGQWRVSAPGFGTAASAEGADTPLDYHLTQELRRNREEVARSERKIQDLEVEANLAGVPPDWRGEPEVPE
;
A
#
# COMPACT_ATOMS: atom_id res chain seq x y z
N MET A 1 -2.12 2.10 -32.81
CA MET A 1 -3.57 2.27 -33.05
C MET A 1 -4.23 0.90 -33.08
N ARG A 2 -5.18 0.69 -32.14
CA ARG A 2 -6.27 -0.30 -32.16
C ARG A 2 -5.93 -1.81 -32.04
N PRO A 3 -6.88 -2.58 -31.46
CA PRO A 3 -6.60 -3.45 -30.32
C PRO A 3 -6.79 -4.94 -30.63
N HIS A 4 -6.11 -5.82 -29.88
CA HIS A 4 -6.45 -7.23 -29.85
C HIS A 4 -7.52 -7.54 -28.80
N ALA A 5 -8.47 -8.32 -29.25
CA ALA A 5 -9.80 -8.51 -28.71
C ALA A 5 -9.87 -9.51 -27.56
N ASN A 6 -10.82 -9.22 -26.68
CA ASN A 6 -11.60 -10.13 -25.84
C ASN A 6 -11.75 -11.56 -26.40
N ARG A 7 -11.59 -12.55 -25.50
CA ARG A 7 -12.33 -13.83 -25.40
C ARG A 7 -11.77 -14.58 -24.18
N CYS A 8 -12.49 -15.40 -23.43
CA CYS A 8 -13.90 -15.62 -23.17
C CYS A 8 -13.92 -16.59 -21.98
N PHE A 9 -14.76 -16.29 -20.99
CA PHE A 9 -15.25 -17.19 -19.95
C PHE A 9 -15.36 -18.66 -20.40
N ARG A 10 -14.77 -19.60 -19.64
CA ARG A 10 -15.22 -20.99 -19.66
C ARG A 10 -16.19 -21.21 -18.49
N ARG A 11 -17.47 -21.19 -18.88
CA ARG A 11 -18.64 -21.62 -18.13
C ARG A 11 -18.52 -23.09 -17.73
N PHE A 12 -18.84 -23.34 -16.47
CA PHE A 12 -19.85 -24.30 -16.00
C PHE A 12 -20.49 -25.19 -17.09
N VAL A 13 -20.36 -26.50 -16.92
CA VAL A 13 -21.18 -27.51 -17.61
C VAL A 13 -21.84 -28.38 -16.53
N PRO A 14 -23.14 -28.24 -16.27
CA PRO A 14 -23.91 -29.27 -15.59
C PRO A 14 -24.33 -30.31 -16.63
N VAL A 15 -24.00 -31.58 -16.39
CA VAL A 15 -24.51 -32.71 -17.17
C VAL A 15 -25.96 -32.97 -16.76
N LEU A 16 -26.80 -33.01 -17.79
CA LEU A 16 -28.22 -33.36 -17.79
C LEU A 16 -28.50 -34.75 -17.19
N GLY A 17 -29.63 -34.86 -16.51
CA GLY A 17 -30.44 -36.09 -16.40
C GLY A 17 -31.87 -35.65 -16.11
N ALA A 18 -32.62 -35.24 -17.14
CA ALA A 18 -33.59 -36.06 -17.87
C ALA A 18 -34.88 -36.30 -17.07
N ALA A 19 -35.89 -35.54 -17.45
CA ALA A 19 -37.25 -35.57 -16.97
C ALA A 19 -37.99 -36.85 -17.39
N ALA A 20 -38.86 -37.34 -16.51
CA ALA A 20 -40.02 -38.15 -16.87
C ALA A 20 -41.18 -37.78 -15.93
N LEU A 21 -42.06 -36.89 -16.38
CA LEU A 21 -43.36 -36.65 -15.75
C LEU A 21 -44.43 -36.76 -16.84
N VAL A 22 -45.14 -37.89 -16.80
CA VAL A 22 -46.36 -38.15 -17.56
C VAL A 22 -47.51 -37.42 -16.86
N ALA A 23 -48.35 -36.78 -17.68
CA ALA A 23 -49.47 -35.95 -17.31
C ALA A 23 -50.50 -36.65 -16.40
N GLY A 24 -50.99 -35.90 -15.40
CA GLY A 24 -52.16 -36.23 -14.60
C GLY A 24 -52.74 -34.95 -14.01
N VAL A 25 -53.93 -34.58 -14.51
CA VAL A 25 -54.72 -33.40 -14.12
C VAL A 25 -55.08 -33.41 -12.64
N ALA A 26 -54.73 -32.35 -11.93
CA ALA A 26 -55.53 -31.79 -10.84
C ALA A 26 -55.13 -30.33 -10.64
N ALA A 27 -56.08 -29.42 -10.84
CA ALA A 27 -55.94 -28.01 -10.50
C ALA A 27 -55.70 -27.88 -8.99
N ALA A 28 -54.53 -27.39 -8.61
CA ALA A 28 -54.25 -26.89 -7.28
C ALA A 28 -53.60 -25.51 -7.46
N GLU A 29 -54.30 -24.48 -7.03
CA GLU A 29 -53.80 -23.11 -6.97
C GLU A 29 -52.48 -23.09 -6.18
N PRO A 30 -51.39 -22.46 -6.67
CA PRO A 30 -50.26 -22.19 -5.82
C PRO A 30 -50.66 -21.06 -4.87
N ASP A 31 -51.01 -21.50 -3.66
CA ASP A 31 -51.18 -20.70 -2.46
C ASP A 31 -50.09 -19.61 -2.39
N THR A 32 -50.48 -18.36 -2.64
CA THR A 32 -49.69 -17.16 -2.37
C THR A 32 -49.60 -16.98 -0.86
N GLY A 33 -48.82 -17.83 -0.19
CA GLY A 33 -48.90 -17.99 1.27
C GLY A 33 -47.57 -18.30 1.91
N GLY A 34 -46.50 -17.60 1.53
CA GLY A 34 -45.16 -17.80 2.08
C GLY A 34 -44.41 -16.49 2.29
N SER A 35 -45.08 -15.45 2.77
CA SER A 35 -44.39 -14.23 3.23
C SER A 35 -43.57 -14.57 4.46
N VAL A 36 -42.32 -15.01 4.27
CA VAL A 36 -41.33 -15.07 5.35
C VAL A 36 -41.20 -13.65 5.90
N PRO A 37 -41.65 -13.37 7.14
CA PRO A 37 -41.62 -12.02 7.68
C PRO A 37 -40.17 -11.53 7.65
N LEU A 38 -39.93 -10.31 7.16
CA LEU A 38 -38.59 -9.72 7.07
C LEU A 38 -37.84 -9.80 8.42
N GLN A 39 -38.59 -9.80 9.51
CA GLN A 39 -38.14 -9.95 10.89
C GLN A 39 -37.57 -11.34 11.20
N GLN A 40 -37.95 -12.39 10.47
CA GLN A 40 -37.27 -13.70 10.50
C GLN A 40 -35.94 -13.67 9.73
N LEU A 41 -35.84 -12.88 8.65
CA LEU A 41 -34.60 -12.71 7.88
C LEU A 41 -33.59 -11.78 8.59
N LEU A 42 -34.07 -10.85 9.42
CA LEU A 42 -33.26 -9.94 10.24
C LEU A 42 -32.91 -10.50 11.62
N LYS A 43 -33.34 -11.74 11.95
CA LYS A 43 -32.81 -12.45 13.13
C LYS A 43 -31.39 -12.87 12.81
N LEU A 44 -30.44 -11.97 13.05
CA LEU A 44 -29.05 -12.34 13.19
C LEU A 44 -28.99 -13.47 14.23
N PRO A 45 -28.42 -14.64 13.91
CA PRO A 45 -28.29 -15.70 14.90
C PRO A 45 -27.56 -15.12 16.12
N ALA A 46 -27.97 -15.49 17.32
CA ALA A 46 -27.41 -14.94 18.56
C ALA A 46 -25.88 -15.11 18.70
N GLY A 47 -25.27 -15.96 17.85
CA GLY A 47 -23.81 -16.10 17.71
C GLY A 47 -23.13 -15.17 16.68
N ALA A 48 -23.88 -14.43 15.86
CA ALA A 48 -23.33 -13.47 14.90
C ALA A 48 -23.06 -12.10 15.52
N ALA A 49 -23.80 -11.72 16.57
CA ALA A 49 -23.61 -10.44 17.27
C ALA A 49 -22.47 -10.46 18.31
N SER A 50 -21.98 -11.63 18.69
CA SER A 50 -21.02 -11.82 19.80
C SER A 50 -19.58 -12.05 19.36
N GLY A 51 -19.29 -12.01 18.05
CA GLY A 51 -17.99 -12.36 17.49
C GLY A 51 -17.20 -11.23 16.83
N VAL A 52 -17.73 -10.00 16.75
CA VAL A 52 -16.90 -8.85 16.36
C VAL A 52 -15.95 -8.63 17.53
N SER A 53 -14.74 -9.20 17.40
CA SER A 53 -13.74 -9.16 18.45
C SER A 53 -13.49 -7.69 18.73
N LEU A 54 -14.01 -7.16 19.85
CA LEU A 54 -13.94 -5.73 20.19
C LEU A 54 -12.48 -5.21 20.25
N GLY A 55 -11.50 -6.11 20.26
CA GLY A 55 -10.07 -5.82 20.16
C GLY A 55 -9.44 -5.93 18.76
N LYS A 56 -10.20 -6.29 17.70
CA LYS A 56 -9.70 -6.38 16.31
C LYS A 56 -10.43 -5.38 15.40
N ARG A 57 -9.68 -4.46 14.82
CA ARG A 57 -10.17 -3.47 13.84
C ARG A 57 -9.40 -3.65 12.55
N GLY A 58 -10.11 -3.74 11.41
CA GLY A 58 -9.47 -3.98 10.11
C GLY A 58 -8.70 -5.30 10.02
N GLY A 59 -9.06 -6.31 10.83
CA GLY A 59 -8.36 -7.61 10.87
C GLY A 59 -7.17 -7.67 11.84
N HIS A 60 -6.72 -6.53 12.36
CA HIS A 60 -5.56 -6.43 13.25
C HIS A 60 -5.94 -6.09 14.69
N THR A 61 -5.18 -6.62 15.65
CA THR A 61 -5.28 -6.22 17.06
C THR A 61 -4.61 -4.87 17.30
N ARG A 62 -4.87 -4.24 18.46
CA ARG A 62 -4.20 -3.01 18.89
C ARG A 62 -2.67 -3.11 18.80
N SER A 63 -2.09 -4.16 19.39
CA SER A 63 -0.64 -4.38 19.40
C SER A 63 -0.07 -4.60 18.00
N GLU A 64 -0.84 -5.23 17.10
CA GLU A 64 -0.42 -5.39 15.70
C GLU A 64 -0.42 -4.06 14.96
N TRP A 65 -1.43 -3.22 15.15
CA TRP A 65 -1.44 -1.86 14.60
C TRP A 65 -0.26 -1.03 15.12
N GLU A 66 -0.03 -1.03 16.44
CA GLU A 66 1.10 -0.35 17.06
C GLU A 66 2.43 -0.82 16.48
N GLU A 67 2.59 -2.13 16.27
CA GLU A 67 3.78 -2.72 15.66
C GLU A 67 3.98 -2.26 14.22
N LEU A 68 2.91 -2.25 13.41
CA LEU A 68 2.96 -1.84 12.01
C LEU A 68 3.37 -0.38 11.88
N PHE A 69 2.77 0.51 12.65
CA PHE A 69 3.13 1.93 12.69
C PHE A 69 4.55 2.16 13.22
N ARG A 70 4.94 1.43 14.27
CA ARG A 70 6.30 1.49 14.81
C ARG A 70 7.33 1.07 13.76
N LYS A 71 7.09 -0.04 13.06
CA LYS A 71 7.98 -0.53 12.00
C LYS A 71 8.06 0.46 10.84
N ALA A 72 6.92 1.01 10.41
CA ALA A 72 6.89 1.99 9.33
C ALA A 72 7.68 3.27 9.69
N ARG A 73 7.56 3.77 10.92
CA ARG A 73 8.37 4.89 11.41
C ARG A 73 9.86 4.56 11.48
N GLN A 74 10.23 3.38 12.00
CA GLN A 74 11.62 2.94 11.99
C GLN A 74 12.20 2.80 10.58
N ASP A 75 11.41 2.32 9.62
CA ASP A 75 11.82 2.23 8.22
C ASP A 75 12.04 3.64 7.63
N HIS A 76 11.19 4.60 7.98
CA HIS A 76 11.33 6.00 7.58
C HIS A 76 12.57 6.67 8.17
N GLU A 77 12.76 6.59 9.49
CA GLU A 77 13.94 7.10 10.19
C GLU A 77 15.25 6.53 9.62
N LYS A 78 15.27 5.23 9.28
CA LYS A 78 16.43 4.59 8.62
C LYS A 78 16.69 5.14 7.22
N ALA A 79 15.64 5.38 6.45
CA ALA A 79 15.76 5.96 5.10
C ALA A 79 16.23 7.41 5.15
N GLU A 80 15.78 8.19 6.13
CA GLU A 80 16.27 9.55 6.36
C GLU A 80 17.74 9.54 6.79
N ALA A 81 18.11 8.66 7.72
CA ALA A 81 19.48 8.52 8.19
C ALA A 81 20.44 8.14 7.05
N SER A 82 20.04 7.24 6.14
CA SER A 82 20.86 6.88 4.96
C SER A 82 20.98 8.04 3.97
N LEU A 83 19.92 8.83 3.80
CA LEU A 83 19.94 10.05 2.99
C LEU A 83 20.88 11.11 3.58
N VAL A 84 20.87 11.31 4.89
CA VAL A 84 21.80 12.23 5.57
C VAL A 84 23.24 11.71 5.47
N ALA A 85 23.47 10.41 5.68
CA ALA A 85 24.80 9.81 5.54
C ALA A 85 25.38 9.98 4.12
N THR A 86 24.55 9.79 3.08
CA THR A 86 25.00 9.99 1.68
C THR A 86 25.23 11.46 1.34
N ARG A 87 24.41 12.39 1.86
CA ARG A 87 24.65 13.84 1.71
C ARG A 87 25.94 14.28 2.38
N THR A 88 26.16 13.87 3.63
CA THR A 88 27.39 14.21 4.37
C THR A 88 28.64 13.60 3.71
N ALA A 89 28.53 12.42 3.10
CA ALA A 89 29.62 11.84 2.31
C ALA A 89 29.97 12.68 1.07
N LEU A 90 28.96 13.18 0.35
CA LEU A 90 29.14 14.10 -0.79
C LEU A 90 29.76 15.43 -0.34
N GLU A 91 29.27 16.00 0.77
CA GLU A 91 29.80 17.25 1.33
C GLU A 91 31.26 17.11 1.78
N LYS A 92 31.60 16.01 2.47
CA LYS A 92 32.97 15.72 2.90
C LYS A 92 33.93 15.60 1.72
N LYS A 93 33.49 14.95 0.64
CA LYS A 93 34.26 14.88 -0.60
C LYS A 93 34.43 16.26 -1.25
N ALA A 94 33.36 17.02 -1.39
CA ALA A 94 33.42 18.38 -1.94
C ALA A 94 34.38 19.27 -1.14
N ALA A 95 34.41 19.13 0.19
CA ALA A 95 35.33 19.83 1.08
C ALA A 95 36.80 19.37 0.94
N THR A 96 37.03 18.09 0.66
CA THR A 96 38.37 17.49 0.51
C THR A 96 38.98 17.78 -0.87
N GLU A 97 38.15 17.74 -1.92
CA GLU A 97 38.58 17.89 -3.32
C GLU A 97 38.47 19.33 -3.84
N GLY A 98 38.03 20.28 -3.01
CA GLY A 98 38.05 21.72 -3.34
C GLY A 98 37.12 22.12 -4.51
N GLY A 99 36.03 21.38 -4.71
CA GLY A 99 35.12 21.49 -5.85
C GLY A 99 34.13 22.65 -5.77
N GLN A 100 34.64 23.87 -5.86
CA GLN A 100 33.85 25.06 -6.10
C GLN A 100 33.15 24.92 -7.47
N TRP A 101 31.84 25.19 -7.53
CA TRP A 101 31.04 25.13 -8.76
C TRP A 101 31.74 25.94 -9.87
N ARG A 102 32.39 25.26 -10.81
CA ARG A 102 33.06 25.90 -11.95
C ARG A 102 32.17 25.78 -13.18
N VAL A 103 31.54 26.89 -13.55
CA VAL A 103 30.93 27.09 -14.86
C VAL A 103 32.06 27.51 -15.80
N SER A 104 32.61 26.57 -16.57
CA SER A 104 33.55 26.89 -17.65
C SER A 104 32.79 27.17 -18.94
N ALA A 105 33.13 28.29 -19.59
CA ALA A 105 32.53 28.71 -20.85
C ALA A 105 32.88 27.74 -21.99
N PRO A 106 31.91 27.38 -22.86
CA PRO A 106 32.14 26.44 -23.94
C PRO A 106 33.11 27.05 -24.96
N GLY A 107 34.31 26.47 -25.09
CA GLY A 107 35.26 26.83 -26.15
C GLY A 107 36.72 26.97 -25.73
N PHE A 108 37.05 27.06 -24.44
CA PHE A 108 38.45 27.10 -24.00
C PHE A 108 38.88 25.71 -23.48
N GLY A 109 39.64 25.02 -24.32
CA GLY A 109 40.31 23.77 -23.97
C GLY A 109 41.37 24.02 -22.90
N THR A 110 40.98 23.91 -21.63
CA THR A 110 41.93 23.54 -20.58
C THR A 110 41.97 22.04 -20.51
N ALA A 111 43.04 21.46 -21.03
CA ALA A 111 43.46 20.06 -20.83
C ALA A 111 43.86 19.77 -19.36
N ALA A 112 43.12 20.32 -18.41
CA ALA A 112 43.26 20.15 -16.96
C ALA A 112 41.88 19.95 -16.30
N SER A 113 40.91 19.43 -17.06
CA SER A 113 39.51 19.25 -16.62
C SER A 113 38.98 17.84 -16.93
N ALA A 114 39.87 16.84 -16.96
CA ALA A 114 39.53 15.43 -17.13
C ALA A 114 39.55 14.63 -15.81
N GLU A 115 40.12 15.15 -14.71
CA GLU A 115 40.14 14.44 -13.42
C GLU A 115 38.88 14.64 -12.55
N GLY A 116 38.04 15.64 -12.84
CA GLY A 116 36.86 15.97 -12.02
C GLY A 116 35.51 15.70 -12.70
N ALA A 117 35.53 15.17 -13.92
CA ALA A 117 34.34 14.68 -14.61
C ALA A 117 34.11 13.23 -14.16
N ASP A 118 33.11 13.02 -13.32
CA ASP A 118 32.57 11.70 -13.00
C ASP A 118 33.62 10.69 -12.50
N THR A 119 34.25 10.95 -11.35
CA THR A 119 34.93 9.83 -10.69
C THR A 119 33.86 8.75 -10.43
N PRO A 120 34.14 7.45 -10.67
CA PRO A 120 33.13 6.39 -10.51
C PRO A 120 32.46 6.39 -9.13
N LEU A 121 33.16 6.90 -8.12
CA LEU A 121 32.65 7.06 -6.77
C LEU A 121 31.63 8.20 -6.62
N ASP A 122 31.74 9.28 -7.38
CA ASP A 122 30.77 10.40 -7.33
C ASP A 122 29.49 10.06 -8.08
N TYR A 123 29.63 9.35 -9.20
CA TYR A 123 28.48 8.75 -9.87
C TYR A 123 27.75 7.78 -8.93
N HIS A 124 28.48 6.93 -8.20
CA HIS A 124 27.86 6.03 -7.23
C HIS A 124 27.10 6.79 -6.13
N LEU A 125 27.72 7.79 -5.51
CA LEU A 125 27.10 8.57 -4.43
C LEU A 125 25.88 9.36 -4.92
N THR A 126 25.89 9.88 -6.15
CA THR A 126 24.72 10.56 -6.73
C THR A 126 23.59 9.58 -7.07
N GLN A 127 23.89 8.37 -7.53
CA GLN A 127 22.89 7.31 -7.70
C GLN A 127 22.31 6.86 -6.35
N GLU A 128 23.16 6.69 -5.33
CA GLU A 128 22.71 6.36 -3.97
C GLU A 128 21.83 7.45 -3.38
N LEU A 129 22.17 8.73 -3.57
CA LEU A 129 21.34 9.84 -3.12
C LEU A 129 19.96 9.81 -3.78
N ARG A 130 19.88 9.52 -5.09
CA ARG A 130 18.60 9.35 -5.79
C ARG A 130 17.81 8.18 -5.21
N ARG A 131 18.45 7.02 -5.03
CA ARG A 131 17.82 5.82 -4.44
C ARG A 131 17.30 6.08 -3.03
N ASN A 132 18.07 6.78 -2.19
CA ASN A 132 17.68 7.10 -0.81
C ASN A 132 16.49 8.06 -0.77
N ARG A 133 16.42 9.05 -1.68
CA ARG A 133 15.23 9.91 -1.82
C ARG A 133 13.99 9.09 -2.21
N GLU A 134 14.14 8.14 -3.12
CA GLU A 134 13.06 7.25 -3.51
C GLU A 134 12.64 6.31 -2.35
N GLU A 135 13.57 5.89 -1.51
CA GLU A 135 13.29 5.10 -0.30
C GLU A 135 12.52 5.91 0.75
N VAL A 136 12.93 7.16 1.01
CA VAL A 136 12.19 8.08 1.90
C VAL A 136 10.76 8.29 1.39
N ALA A 137 10.60 8.59 0.10
CA ALA A 137 9.27 8.74 -0.49
C ALA A 137 8.43 7.45 -0.44
N ARG A 138 9.08 6.26 -0.48
CA ARG A 138 8.39 4.97 -0.33
C ARG A 138 7.96 4.72 1.11
N SER A 139 8.80 5.03 2.10
CA SER A 139 8.46 4.87 3.51
C SER A 139 7.38 5.85 3.97
N GLU A 140 7.42 7.09 3.48
CA GLU A 140 6.36 8.10 3.70
C GLU A 140 5.01 7.61 3.17
N ARG A 141 4.96 7.15 1.91
CA ARG A 141 3.74 6.59 1.33
C ARG A 141 3.21 5.41 2.14
N LYS A 142 4.10 4.53 2.62
CA LYS A 142 3.71 3.40 3.46
C LYS A 142 3.06 3.85 4.78
N ILE A 143 3.55 4.93 5.39
CA ILE A 143 2.92 5.50 6.59
C ILE A 143 1.53 6.04 6.24
N GLN A 144 1.40 6.81 5.15
CA GLN A 144 0.11 7.35 4.69
C GLN A 144 -0.89 6.24 4.35
N ASP A 145 -0.46 5.18 3.66
CA ASP A 145 -1.29 4.03 3.32
C ASP A 145 -1.81 3.35 4.61
N LEU A 146 -0.94 3.16 5.61
CA LEU A 146 -1.33 2.61 6.92
C LEU A 146 -2.31 3.54 7.66
N GLU A 147 -2.15 4.85 7.57
CA GLU A 147 -3.10 5.82 8.14
C GLU A 147 -4.47 5.73 7.46
N VAL A 148 -4.50 5.60 6.14
CA VAL A 148 -5.74 5.41 5.37
C VAL A 148 -6.40 4.09 5.76
N GLU A 149 -5.65 2.99 5.80
CA GLU A 149 -6.17 1.68 6.24
C GLU A 149 -6.71 1.73 7.68
N ALA A 150 -5.98 2.38 8.58
CA ALA A 150 -6.39 2.58 9.97
C ALA A 150 -7.67 3.44 10.06
N ASN A 151 -7.78 4.51 9.27
CA ASN A 151 -8.98 5.33 9.19
C ASN A 151 -10.18 4.53 8.67
N LEU A 152 -10.01 3.74 7.61
CA LEU A 152 -11.05 2.87 7.05
C LEU A 152 -11.50 1.78 8.03
N ALA A 153 -10.56 1.24 8.80
CA ALA A 153 -10.82 0.28 9.87
C ALA A 153 -11.41 0.93 11.14
N GLY A 154 -11.52 2.26 11.19
CA GLY A 154 -11.98 3.03 12.36
C GLY A 154 -11.04 2.92 13.55
N VAL A 155 -9.74 2.71 13.34
CA VAL A 155 -8.73 2.59 14.41
C VAL A 155 -8.49 3.95 15.06
N PRO A 156 -8.59 4.08 16.41
CA PRO A 156 -8.31 5.34 17.12
C PRO A 156 -6.85 5.79 16.95
N PRO A 157 -6.55 7.11 17.06
CA PRO A 157 -5.17 7.63 16.99
C PRO A 157 -4.27 7.07 18.10
N ASP A 158 -4.80 6.76 19.27
CA ASP A 158 -4.04 6.19 20.40
C ASP A 158 -3.36 4.87 20.06
N TRP A 159 -3.95 4.08 19.16
CA TRP A 159 -3.39 2.80 18.69
C TRP A 159 -2.31 3.01 17.63
N ARG A 160 -2.24 4.21 17.07
CA ARG A 160 -1.22 4.61 16.11
C ARG A 160 -0.01 5.19 16.82
N GLY A 161 -0.01 5.29 18.16
CA GLY A 161 1.11 5.81 18.95
C GLY A 161 1.42 7.29 18.72
N GLU A 162 0.46 8.05 18.20
CA GLU A 162 0.55 9.50 18.12
C GLU A 162 0.13 10.09 19.48
N PRO A 163 0.96 10.90 20.14
CA PRO A 163 0.55 11.56 21.37
C PRO A 163 -0.63 12.49 21.05
N GLU A 164 -1.73 12.37 21.78
CA GLU A 164 -2.83 13.35 21.74
C GLU A 164 -2.22 14.75 21.83
N VAL A 165 -2.42 15.57 20.80
CA VAL A 165 -2.14 17.01 20.89
C VAL A 165 -3.25 17.56 21.79
N PRO A 166 -2.96 17.98 23.04
CA PRO A 166 -3.99 18.62 23.85
C PRO A 166 -4.33 19.96 23.17
N GLU A 167 -5.62 20.19 22.93
CA GLU A 167 -6.15 21.48 22.43
C GLU A 167 -5.87 22.64 23.40
#